data_AF-A0A8H6GBM9-F1
#
_entry.id   AF-A0A8H6GBM9-F1
#
_cell.length_a   1.000
_cell.length_b   1.000
_cell.length_c   1.000
_cell.angle_alpha   90.00
_cell.angle_beta   90.00
_cell.angle_gamma   90.00
#
_symmetry.space_group_name_H-M   'P 1'
#
loop_
_entity.id
_entity.type
_entity.pdbx_description
1 polymer ?
#
loop_
_entity_poly.entity_id
_entity_poly.type
_entity_poly.pdbx_seq_one_letter_code
_entity_poly.pdbx_strand_id
1 'polypeptide(L)'
;MTYGRGYRNHEEGQARLWWDSDGKSVNYLGDSITVAGFQSTAQAVLQEAEDWLDKLMGGRWKKGELQQTVRLRDIADSLVYEGPGQSFATNRKNAWLQPGAEKLADIMGKRLWKITNAGDGSKRYTCRREAVVEYLSWLKSFRTKMYPATHIWGGQPGRGPEIATLKHCDIEQLPKNIFVFDGQVVIITDRDKSKGLSGGTGGRKVARFLPEHLSRMMVAYIAWLLPFEKVLHRLAGKHHILTDSN
;
A
#
# COMPACT_ATOMS: atom_id res chain seq x y z
N MET A 1 31.36 21.69 -13.50
CA MET A 1 32.33 20.68 -13.98
C MET A 1 31.73 19.30 -13.86
N THR A 2 31.51 18.61 -14.99
CA THR A 2 30.75 17.35 -15.07
C THR A 2 31.72 16.17 -15.11
N TYR A 3 32.29 15.80 -13.96
CA TYR A 3 33.32 14.76 -13.84
C TYR A 3 32.89 13.42 -14.47
N GLY A 4 31.61 13.04 -14.36
CA GLY A 4 31.10 11.78 -14.91
C GLY A 4 30.86 11.74 -16.43
N ARG A 5 30.94 12.87 -17.14
CA ARG A 5 30.65 12.90 -18.60
C ARG A 5 31.87 12.52 -19.45
N GLY A 6 33.09 12.71 -18.93
CA GLY A 6 34.35 12.33 -19.59
C GLY A 6 34.69 10.84 -19.46
N TYR A 7 34.27 10.19 -18.37
CA TYR A 7 34.56 8.76 -18.12
C TYR A 7 33.73 7.79 -18.97
N ARG A 8 32.57 8.23 -19.49
CA ARG A 8 31.66 7.38 -20.27
C ARG A 8 32.28 6.81 -21.56
N ASN A 9 33.30 7.46 -22.12
CA ASN A 9 33.99 7.02 -23.33
C ASN A 9 35.25 6.17 -23.03
N HIS A 10 35.57 5.94 -21.75
CA HIS A 10 36.74 5.19 -21.29
C HIS A 10 36.40 3.94 -20.45
N GLU A 11 35.11 3.65 -20.25
CA GLU A 11 34.67 2.43 -19.56
C GLU A 11 34.28 1.35 -20.59
N GLU A 12 35.19 0.39 -20.81
CA GLU A 12 34.82 -0.91 -21.37
C GLU A 12 34.10 -1.72 -20.28
N GLY A 13 32.80 -1.47 -20.10
CA GLY A 13 31.98 -2.25 -19.20
C GLY A 13 31.79 -3.66 -19.74
N GLN A 14 32.28 -4.68 -19.01
CA GLN A 14 31.91 -6.07 -19.28
C GLN A 14 30.38 -6.21 -19.34
N ALA A 15 29.88 -7.03 -20.26
CA ALA A 15 28.45 -7.31 -20.36
C ALA A 15 27.96 -7.96 -19.05
N ARG A 16 27.12 -7.23 -18.31
CA ARG A 16 26.57 -7.68 -17.02
C ARG A 16 25.16 -8.23 -17.13
N LEU A 17 24.52 -8.06 -18.29
CA LEU A 17 23.17 -8.51 -18.58
C LEU A 17 23.06 -8.98 -20.03
N TRP A 18 22.64 -10.22 -20.24
CA TRP A 18 22.34 -10.77 -21.57
C TRP A 18 21.23 -11.81 -21.48
N TRP A 19 20.57 -12.05 -22.61
CA TRP A 19 19.58 -13.11 -22.75
C TRP A 19 20.23 -14.36 -23.34
N ASP A 20 19.78 -15.53 -22.89
CA ASP A 20 20.05 -16.77 -23.61
C ASP A 20 19.36 -16.74 -24.98
N SER A 21 19.89 -17.50 -25.94
CA SER A 21 19.40 -17.53 -27.32
C SER A 21 17.96 -18.00 -27.47
N ASP A 22 17.44 -18.75 -26.50
CA ASP A 22 16.05 -19.21 -26.45
C ASP A 22 15.08 -18.17 -25.86
N GLY A 23 15.60 -17.04 -25.35
CA GLY A 23 14.82 -15.98 -24.73
C GLY A 23 14.15 -16.36 -23.40
N LYS A 24 14.55 -17.46 -22.75
CA LYS A 24 13.91 -17.96 -21.51
C LYS A 24 14.63 -17.57 -20.24
N SER A 25 15.87 -17.09 -20.34
CA SER A 25 16.69 -16.72 -19.19
C SER A 25 17.43 -15.42 -19.44
N VAL A 26 17.50 -14.60 -18.39
CA VAL A 26 18.40 -13.45 -18.30
C VAL A 26 19.54 -13.83 -17.38
N ASN A 27 20.77 -13.66 -17.85
CA ASN A 27 21.95 -13.76 -17.01
C ASN A 27 22.30 -12.38 -16.50
N TYR A 28 22.44 -12.23 -15.19
CA TYR A 28 22.78 -10.98 -14.53
C TYR A 28 23.89 -11.22 -13.50
N LEU A 29 25.05 -10.59 -13.69
CA LEU A 29 26.22 -10.72 -12.80
C LEU A 29 26.65 -12.18 -12.51
N GLY A 30 26.45 -13.09 -13.47
CA GLY A 30 26.78 -14.52 -13.32
C GLY A 30 25.64 -15.40 -12.82
N ASP A 31 24.53 -14.80 -12.36
CA ASP A 31 23.32 -15.53 -11.96
C ASP A 31 22.36 -15.66 -13.14
N SER A 32 21.79 -16.85 -13.32
CA SER A 32 20.77 -17.11 -14.35
C SER A 32 19.37 -17.00 -13.75
N ILE A 33 18.55 -16.10 -14.29
CA ILE A 33 17.17 -15.85 -13.88
C ILE A 33 16.24 -16.27 -15.02
N THR A 34 15.50 -17.36 -14.81
CA THR A 34 14.52 -17.82 -15.79
C THR A 34 13.25 -16.96 -15.77
N VAL A 35 12.62 -16.76 -16.92
CA VAL A 35 11.32 -16.08 -17.04
C VAL A 35 10.26 -16.79 -16.19
N ALA A 36 10.25 -18.13 -16.20
CA ALA A 36 9.33 -18.92 -15.38
C ALA A 36 9.57 -18.73 -13.87
N GLY A 37 10.84 -18.66 -13.44
CA GLY A 37 11.21 -18.38 -12.05
C GLY A 37 10.79 -16.97 -11.62
N PHE A 38 10.99 -15.98 -12.50
CA PHE A 38 10.52 -14.62 -12.26
C PHE A 38 8.99 -14.55 -12.13
N GLN A 39 8.25 -15.19 -13.04
CA GLN A 39 6.78 -15.26 -12.98
C GLN A 39 6.29 -15.93 -11.70
N SER A 40 6.91 -17.04 -11.31
CA SER A 40 6.59 -17.76 -10.07
C SER A 40 6.83 -16.89 -8.83
N THR A 41 7.94 -16.15 -8.83
CA THR A 41 8.28 -15.20 -7.77
C THR A 41 7.27 -14.06 -7.70
N ALA A 42 6.88 -13.49 -8.85
CA ALA A 42 5.88 -12.43 -8.92
C ALA A 42 4.52 -12.87 -8.34
N GLN A 43 4.11 -14.10 -8.62
CA GLN A 43 2.88 -14.69 -8.06
C GLN A 43 3.01 -14.95 -6.56
N ALA A 44 4.14 -15.51 -6.11
CA ALA A 44 4.38 -15.77 -4.69
C ALA A 44 4.33 -14.48 -3.86
N VAL A 45 4.93 -13.39 -4.34
CA VAL A 45 4.89 -12.08 -3.68
C VAL A 45 3.45 -11.56 -3.52
N LEU A 46 2.62 -11.70 -4.54
CA LEU A 46 1.21 -11.33 -4.48
C LEU A 46 0.46 -12.19 -3.45
N GLN A 47 0.69 -13.50 -3.46
CA GLN A 47 0.05 -14.44 -2.55
C GLN A 47 0.42 -14.15 -1.09
N GLU A 48 1.70 -13.90 -0.80
CA GLU A 48 2.15 -13.56 0.55
C GLU A 48 1.51 -12.26 1.07
N ALA A 49 1.37 -11.25 0.20
CA ALA A 49 0.68 -10.01 0.56
C ALA A 49 -0.80 -10.26 0.89
N GLU A 50 -1.46 -11.13 0.14
CA GLU A 50 -2.84 -11.53 0.40
C GLU A 50 -2.99 -12.35 1.69
N ASP A 51 -2.04 -13.23 1.99
CA ASP A 51 -2.04 -14.03 3.23
C ASP A 51 -1.97 -13.11 4.47
N TRP A 52 -1.13 -12.08 4.40
CA TRP A 52 -1.08 -11.07 5.46
C TRP A 52 -2.37 -10.26 5.56
N LEU A 53 -2.97 -9.89 4.42
CA LEU A 53 -4.24 -9.18 4.40
C LEU A 53 -5.35 -10.02 5.05
N ASP A 54 -5.42 -11.30 4.68
CA ASP A 54 -6.39 -12.24 5.23
C ASP A 54 -6.21 -12.42 6.73
N LYS A 55 -4.96 -12.57 7.20
CA LYS A 55 -4.64 -12.62 8.63
C LYS A 55 -5.08 -11.35 9.38
N LEU A 56 -4.84 -10.17 8.81
CA LEU A 56 -5.26 -8.88 9.37
C LEU A 56 -6.79 -8.73 9.44
N MET A 57 -7.50 -9.49 8.61
CA MET A 57 -8.97 -9.54 8.52
C MET A 57 -9.56 -10.80 9.15
N GLY A 58 -8.82 -11.50 10.01
CA GLY A 58 -9.32 -12.67 10.74
C GLY A 58 -9.71 -13.85 9.86
N GLY A 59 -9.10 -14.00 8.68
CA GLY A 59 -9.39 -15.09 7.74
C GLY A 59 -10.64 -14.87 6.88
N ARG A 60 -11.24 -13.67 6.92
CA ARG A 60 -12.50 -13.35 6.22
C ARG A 60 -12.27 -12.75 4.82
N TRP A 61 -11.03 -12.47 4.45
CA TRP A 61 -10.72 -11.94 3.11
C TRP A 61 -10.83 -13.04 2.07
N LYS A 62 -10.04 -14.12 2.23
CA LYS A 62 -9.99 -15.24 1.28
C LYS A 62 -11.25 -16.09 1.25
N LYS A 63 -12.05 -16.07 2.31
CA LYS A 63 -13.41 -16.66 2.33
C LYS A 63 -14.41 -15.90 1.46
N GLY A 64 -14.03 -14.75 0.91
CA GLY A 64 -14.88 -13.91 0.06
C GLY A 64 -15.79 -12.96 0.83
N GLU A 65 -15.96 -13.13 2.15
CA GLU A 65 -16.85 -12.31 2.99
C GLU A 65 -16.54 -10.81 2.93
N LEU A 66 -15.26 -10.45 2.79
CA LEU A 66 -14.84 -9.06 2.64
C LEU A 66 -14.44 -8.70 1.22
N GLN A 67 -13.72 -9.58 0.53
CA GLN A 67 -13.18 -9.32 -0.81
C GLN A 67 -14.30 -8.97 -1.82
N GLN A 68 -15.42 -9.68 -1.77
CA GLN A 68 -16.55 -9.48 -2.69
C GLN A 68 -17.31 -8.18 -2.42
N THR A 69 -17.18 -7.61 -1.21
CA THR A 69 -17.81 -6.32 -0.87
C THR A 69 -17.11 -5.14 -1.54
N VAL A 70 -15.87 -5.33 -2.03
CA VAL A 70 -15.12 -4.30 -2.76
C VAL A 70 -15.50 -4.31 -4.24
N ARG A 71 -16.59 -3.61 -4.56
CA ARG A 71 -17.07 -3.41 -5.94
C ARG A 71 -16.32 -2.26 -6.59
N LEU A 72 -15.15 -2.56 -7.17
CA LEU A 72 -14.21 -1.53 -7.68
C LEU A 72 -14.85 -0.55 -8.68
N ARG A 73 -15.74 -1.04 -9.56
CA ARG A 73 -16.42 -0.21 -10.58
C ARG A 73 -17.41 0.79 -9.99
N ASP A 74 -17.88 0.55 -8.76
CA ASP A 74 -18.85 1.41 -8.09
C ASP A 74 -18.17 2.52 -7.26
N ILE A 75 -16.83 2.50 -7.18
CA ILE A 75 -16.06 3.49 -6.40
C ILE A 75 -15.95 4.78 -7.21
N ALA A 76 -16.47 5.87 -6.65
CA ALA A 76 -16.29 7.22 -7.17
C ALA A 76 -15.01 7.84 -6.61
N ASP A 77 -14.08 8.23 -7.48
CA ASP A 77 -12.88 8.99 -7.10
C ASP A 77 -12.69 10.20 -8.02
N SER A 78 -12.03 11.23 -7.51
CA SER A 78 -11.68 12.44 -8.23
C SER A 78 -10.19 12.45 -8.55
N LEU A 79 -9.83 12.70 -9.81
CA LEU A 79 -8.44 12.91 -10.23
C LEU A 79 -7.94 14.34 -9.93
N VAL A 80 -8.81 15.21 -9.42
CA VAL A 80 -8.51 16.60 -9.09
C VAL A 80 -8.25 16.73 -7.60
N TYR A 81 -7.46 17.73 -7.21
CA TYR A 81 -7.27 18.10 -5.81
C TYR A 81 -8.59 18.61 -5.22
N GLU A 82 -9.06 17.99 -4.14
CA GLU A 82 -10.31 18.33 -3.45
C GLU A 82 -10.08 18.91 -2.06
N GLY A 83 -8.83 18.89 -1.58
CA GLY A 83 -8.43 19.47 -0.29
C GLY A 83 -7.85 18.42 0.67
N PRO A 84 -7.21 18.85 1.77
CA PRO A 84 -6.48 17.94 2.64
C PRO A 84 -7.36 16.81 3.21
N GLY A 85 -6.84 15.59 3.14
CA GLY A 85 -7.53 14.39 3.58
C GLY A 85 -8.49 13.78 2.55
N GLN A 86 -8.75 14.44 1.42
CA GLN A 86 -9.68 13.93 0.41
C GLN A 86 -9.10 12.74 -0.38
N SER A 87 -9.94 11.72 -0.57
CA SER A 87 -9.67 10.49 -1.32
C SER A 87 -10.98 9.77 -1.63
N PHE A 88 -10.96 8.68 -2.42
CA PHE A 88 -12.13 7.82 -2.55
C PHE A 88 -12.66 7.31 -1.20
N ALA A 89 -11.79 7.12 -0.19
CA ALA A 89 -12.21 6.62 1.12
C ALA A 89 -12.95 7.67 1.96
N THR A 90 -12.84 8.95 1.64
CA THR A 90 -13.59 10.04 2.30
C THR A 90 -14.73 10.59 1.46
N ASN A 91 -14.84 10.15 0.20
CA ASN A 91 -15.92 10.52 -0.68
C ASN A 91 -17.25 9.92 -0.22
N ARG A 92 -18.24 10.78 0.04
CA ARG A 92 -19.58 10.38 0.53
C ARG A 92 -20.31 9.41 -0.41
N LYS A 93 -20.03 9.46 -1.71
CA LYS A 93 -20.59 8.52 -2.70
C LYS A 93 -20.17 7.08 -2.43
N ASN A 94 -19.08 6.87 -1.70
CA ASN A 94 -18.55 5.55 -1.34
C ASN A 94 -18.93 5.12 0.08
N ALA A 95 -19.95 5.73 0.70
CA ALA A 95 -20.42 5.34 2.03
C ALA A 95 -20.79 3.84 2.13
N TRP A 96 -21.23 3.23 1.02
CA TRP A 96 -21.51 1.80 0.91
C TRP A 96 -20.29 0.91 1.20
N LEU A 97 -19.06 1.40 1.01
CA LEU A 97 -17.81 0.68 1.33
C LEU A 97 -17.57 0.59 2.86
N GLN A 98 -18.27 1.42 3.62
CA GLN A 98 -18.06 1.66 5.05
C GLN A 98 -16.58 1.89 5.39
N PRO A 99 -15.92 2.90 4.80
CA PRO A 99 -14.55 3.24 5.16
C PRO A 99 -14.48 3.63 6.63
N GLY A 100 -13.50 3.10 7.36
CA GLY A 100 -13.41 3.29 8.79
C GLY A 100 -12.81 2.11 9.55
N ALA A 101 -12.69 2.28 10.85
CA ALA A 101 -12.08 1.31 11.77
C ALA A 101 -13.08 0.26 12.26
N GLU A 102 -14.38 0.53 12.13
CA GLU A 102 -15.49 -0.20 12.74
C GLU A 102 -15.51 -1.66 12.30
N LYS A 103 -15.35 -1.88 10.99
CA LYS A 103 -15.35 -3.22 10.40
C LYS A 103 -14.25 -4.12 10.99
N LEU A 104 -13.04 -3.58 11.14
CA LEU A 104 -11.93 -4.34 11.73
C LEU A 104 -12.01 -4.40 13.26
N ALA A 105 -12.61 -3.39 13.90
CA ALA A 105 -12.89 -3.43 15.33
C ALA A 105 -13.89 -4.54 15.69
N ASP A 106 -14.88 -4.82 14.83
CA ASP A 106 -15.80 -5.96 14.97
C ASP A 106 -15.07 -7.30 14.81
N ILE A 107 -14.32 -7.45 13.71
CA ILE A 107 -13.61 -8.70 13.37
C ILE A 107 -12.53 -9.03 14.40
N MET A 108 -11.66 -8.06 14.71
CA MET A 108 -10.48 -8.27 15.53
C MET A 108 -10.71 -7.91 17.00
N GLY A 109 -11.89 -7.42 17.35
CA GLY A 109 -12.09 -6.80 18.65
C GLY A 109 -11.92 -7.76 19.83
N LYS A 110 -12.44 -8.98 19.72
CA LYS A 110 -12.24 -10.00 20.78
C LYS A 110 -10.77 -10.34 21.02
N ARG A 111 -9.92 -10.16 20.00
CA ARG A 111 -8.47 -10.37 20.10
C ARG A 111 -7.79 -9.18 20.78
N LEU A 112 -8.19 -7.95 20.42
CA LEU A 112 -7.47 -6.73 20.77
C LEU A 112 -7.97 -6.05 22.04
N TRP A 113 -9.22 -6.29 22.44
CA TRP A 113 -9.82 -5.69 23.63
C TRP A 113 -10.28 -6.76 24.61
N LYS A 114 -10.24 -6.43 25.90
CA LYS A 114 -10.98 -7.11 26.97
C LYS A 114 -12.19 -6.26 27.30
N ILE A 115 -13.37 -6.87 27.33
CA ILE A 115 -14.59 -6.23 27.79
C ILE A 115 -14.72 -6.54 29.29
N THR A 116 -14.82 -5.51 30.11
CA THR A 116 -15.10 -5.64 31.55
C THR A 116 -16.36 -4.86 31.89
N ASN A 117 -17.19 -5.40 32.78
CA ASN A 117 -18.33 -4.67 33.31
C ASN A 117 -17.80 -3.60 34.26
N ALA A 118 -18.23 -2.35 34.08
CA ALA A 118 -17.76 -1.23 34.89
C ALA A 118 -18.50 -1.09 36.24
N GLY A 119 -19.41 -2.01 36.55
CA GLY A 119 -20.18 -2.03 37.80
C GLY A 119 -21.43 -1.15 37.80
N ASP A 120 -21.54 -0.22 36.85
CA ASP A 120 -22.68 0.69 36.62
C ASP A 120 -23.61 0.21 35.48
N GLY A 121 -23.44 -1.03 35.00
CA GLY A 121 -24.12 -1.57 33.83
C GLY A 121 -23.46 -1.20 32.49
N SER A 122 -22.44 -0.33 32.48
CA SER A 122 -21.68 0.02 31.27
C SER A 122 -20.55 -0.98 30.98
N LYS A 123 -20.19 -1.08 29.69
CA LYS A 123 -19.08 -1.92 29.20
C LYS A 123 -17.83 -1.06 29.07
N ARG A 124 -16.75 -1.48 29.74
CA ARG A 124 -15.42 -0.89 29.57
C ARG A 124 -14.59 -1.75 28.63
N TYR A 125 -13.95 -1.12 27.66
CA TYR A 125 -13.05 -1.77 26.71
C TYR A 125 -11.61 -1.45 27.11
N THR A 126 -10.87 -2.48 27.54
CA THR A 126 -9.46 -2.35 27.91
C THR A 126 -8.60 -2.97 26.82
N CYS A 127 -7.62 -2.20 26.33
CA CYS A 127 -6.69 -2.63 25.29
C CYS A 127 -5.79 -3.77 25.78
N ARG A 128 -5.67 -4.84 24.99
CA ARG A 128 -4.65 -5.88 25.19
C ARG A 128 -3.37 -5.43 24.47
N ARG A 129 -2.49 -4.75 25.19
CA ARG A 129 -1.32 -4.06 24.63
C ARG A 129 -0.46 -4.97 23.74
N GLU A 130 -0.12 -6.17 24.21
CA GLU A 130 0.68 -7.14 23.45
C GLU A 130 0.02 -7.53 22.12
N ALA A 131 -1.29 -7.82 22.15
CA ALA A 131 -2.05 -8.17 20.95
C ALA A 131 -2.14 -7.00 19.96
N VAL A 132 -2.22 -5.75 20.45
CA VAL A 132 -2.18 -4.56 19.58
C VAL A 132 -0.80 -4.36 18.96
N VAL A 133 0.28 -4.50 19.73
CA VAL A 133 1.66 -4.41 19.20
C VAL A 133 1.89 -5.50 18.16
N GLU A 134 1.43 -6.72 18.42
CA GLU A 134 1.49 -7.83 17.48
C GLU A 134 0.69 -7.53 16.21
N TYR A 135 -0.53 -7.01 16.32
CA TYR A 135 -1.34 -6.64 15.15
C TYR A 135 -0.67 -5.54 14.30
N LEU A 136 -0.08 -4.52 14.94
CA LEU A 136 0.71 -3.49 14.25
C LEU A 136 1.95 -4.08 13.55
N SER A 137 2.58 -5.11 14.13
CA SER A 137 3.67 -5.84 13.47
C SER A 137 3.19 -6.57 12.21
N TRP A 138 1.99 -7.14 12.22
CA TRP A 138 1.40 -7.78 11.05
C TRP A 138 1.08 -6.77 9.95
N LEU A 139 0.59 -5.58 10.32
CA LEU A 139 0.40 -4.46 9.38
C LEU A 139 1.71 -4.06 8.71
N LYS A 140 2.82 -4.02 9.46
CA LYS A 140 4.16 -3.78 8.90
C LYS A 140 4.54 -4.87 7.90
N SER A 141 4.36 -6.14 8.26
CA SER A 141 4.63 -7.27 7.35
C SER A 141 3.80 -7.20 6.08
N PHE A 142 2.49 -6.90 6.19
CA PHE A 142 1.62 -6.68 5.04
C PHE A 142 2.17 -5.60 4.11
N ARG A 143 2.55 -4.43 4.62
CA ARG A 143 3.12 -3.34 3.81
C ARG A 143 4.40 -3.75 3.10
N THR A 144 5.28 -4.46 3.79
CA THR A 144 6.55 -4.96 3.23
C THR A 144 6.31 -5.91 2.06
N LYS A 145 5.21 -6.69 2.05
CA LYS A 145 4.84 -7.58 0.95
C LYS A 145 3.99 -6.89 -0.14
N MET A 146 3.13 -5.96 0.26
CA MET A 146 2.30 -5.17 -0.66
C MET A 146 3.15 -4.25 -1.55
N TYR A 147 4.29 -3.76 -1.05
CA TYR A 147 5.21 -2.91 -1.81
C TYR A 147 5.76 -3.60 -3.09
N PRO A 148 6.45 -4.75 -3.02
CA PRO A 148 6.93 -5.45 -4.21
C PRO A 148 5.77 -5.97 -5.07
N ALA A 149 4.64 -6.38 -4.49
CA ALA A 149 3.45 -6.75 -5.28
C ALA A 149 2.97 -5.57 -6.16
N THR A 150 2.82 -4.38 -5.57
CA THR A 150 2.46 -3.15 -6.29
C THR A 150 3.50 -2.76 -7.34
N HIS A 151 4.79 -2.94 -7.02
CA HIS A 151 5.89 -2.60 -7.92
C HIS A 151 5.96 -3.50 -9.16
N ILE A 152 5.83 -4.82 -8.98
CA ILE A 152 5.93 -5.82 -10.04
C ILE A 152 4.66 -5.82 -10.91
N TRP A 153 3.49 -5.75 -10.27
CA TRP A 153 2.21 -5.92 -10.96
C TRP A 153 1.59 -4.62 -11.47
N GLY A 154 2.09 -3.44 -11.07
CA GLY A 154 1.59 -2.14 -11.54
C GLY A 154 2.01 -1.75 -12.97
N GLY A 155 2.45 -2.70 -13.79
CA GLY A 155 2.98 -2.46 -15.13
C GLY A 155 4.47 -2.11 -15.11
N GLN A 156 4.88 -1.02 -15.76
CA GLN A 156 6.31 -0.66 -15.81
C GLN A 156 6.80 -0.25 -14.41
N PRO A 157 7.80 -0.96 -13.82
CA PRO A 157 8.28 -0.68 -12.47
C PRO A 157 8.72 0.78 -12.34
N GLY A 158 8.12 1.51 -11.42
CA GLY A 158 8.52 2.89 -11.09
C GLY A 158 9.88 2.93 -10.41
N ARG A 159 10.60 4.05 -10.52
CA ARG A 159 11.86 4.21 -9.77
C ARG A 159 11.56 4.16 -8.27
N GLY A 160 12.47 3.62 -7.46
CA GLY A 160 12.28 3.46 -6.01
C GLY A 160 11.64 4.68 -5.30
N PRO A 161 12.11 5.93 -5.54
CA PRO A 161 11.50 7.12 -4.95
C PRO A 161 10.04 7.40 -5.37
N GLU A 162 9.63 6.96 -6.56
CA GLU A 162 8.26 7.15 -7.06
C GLU A 162 7.25 6.29 -6.29
N ILE A 163 7.65 5.10 -5.82
CA ILE A 163 6.78 4.19 -5.06
C ILE A 163 6.88 4.46 -3.55
N ALA A 164 8.03 4.95 -3.07
CA ALA A 164 8.18 5.33 -1.67
C ALA A 164 7.40 6.61 -1.30
N THR A 165 6.95 7.41 -2.28
CA THR A 165 6.29 8.71 -2.05
C THR A 165 4.77 8.69 -2.32
N LEU A 166 4.17 7.50 -2.31
CA LEU A 166 2.74 7.32 -2.52
C LEU A 166 1.89 7.98 -1.43
N LYS A 167 0.78 8.58 -1.86
CA LYS A 167 -0.18 9.38 -1.11
C LYS A 167 -1.57 8.88 -1.47
N HIS A 168 -2.27 8.32 -0.48
CA HIS A 168 -3.63 7.81 -0.64
C HIS A 168 -4.69 8.91 -0.54
N CYS A 169 -4.34 10.06 0.05
CA CYS A 169 -5.19 11.23 0.16
C CYS A 169 -4.40 12.50 -0.13
N ASP A 170 -5.16 13.53 -0.48
CA ASP A 170 -4.64 14.87 -0.69
C ASP A 170 -3.98 15.39 0.58
N ILE A 171 -2.85 16.07 0.43
CA ILE A 171 -2.13 16.77 1.51
C ILE A 171 -2.13 18.27 1.21
N GLU A 172 -1.78 19.11 2.19
CA GLU A 172 -1.98 20.58 2.17
C GLU A 172 -1.74 21.29 0.83
N GLN A 173 -0.70 20.93 0.09
CA GLN A 173 -0.34 21.57 -1.17
C GLN A 173 -0.18 20.60 -2.34
N LEU A 174 -0.46 19.30 -2.14
CA LEU A 174 -0.22 18.29 -3.16
C LEU A 174 -1.38 17.30 -3.26
N PRO A 175 -1.81 16.98 -4.49
CA PRO A 175 -2.81 15.93 -4.68
C PRO A 175 -2.26 14.56 -4.28
N LYS A 176 -3.19 13.66 -3.96
CA LYS A 176 -2.92 12.23 -3.87
C LYS A 176 -2.38 11.68 -5.19
N ASN A 177 -1.76 10.52 -5.14
CA ASN A 177 -1.26 9.83 -6.32
C ASN A 177 -1.74 8.38 -6.44
N ILE A 178 -2.66 7.96 -5.57
CA ILE A 178 -3.42 6.72 -5.68
C ILE A 178 -4.88 7.10 -5.91
N PHE A 179 -5.48 6.55 -6.96
CA PHE A 179 -6.87 6.78 -7.32
C PHE A 179 -7.56 5.45 -7.66
N VAL A 180 -8.89 5.45 -7.69
CA VAL A 180 -9.68 4.39 -8.34
C VAL A 180 -10.29 4.92 -9.63
N PHE A 181 -10.02 4.25 -10.75
CA PHE A 181 -10.51 4.62 -12.07
C PHE A 181 -10.91 3.37 -12.85
N ASP A 182 -12.13 3.35 -13.38
CA ASP A 182 -12.69 2.27 -14.20
C ASP A 182 -12.48 0.85 -13.64
N GLY A 183 -12.75 0.68 -12.34
CA GLY A 183 -12.63 -0.62 -11.68
C GLY A 183 -11.19 -1.06 -11.38
N GLN A 184 -10.20 -0.17 -11.50
CA GLN A 184 -8.82 -0.44 -11.13
C GLN A 184 -8.25 0.66 -10.23
N VAL A 185 -7.30 0.30 -9.37
CA VAL A 185 -6.46 1.29 -8.70
C VAL A 185 -5.41 1.77 -9.69
N VAL A 186 -5.29 3.09 -9.82
CA VAL A 186 -4.27 3.74 -10.65
C VAL A 186 -3.34 4.58 -9.78
N ILE A 187 -2.04 4.41 -9.99
CA ILE A 187 -0.97 5.15 -9.34
C ILE A 187 -0.38 6.13 -10.35
N ILE A 188 -0.44 7.44 -10.07
CA ILE A 188 0.03 8.50 -10.97
C ILE A 188 1.22 9.22 -10.37
N THR A 189 2.43 8.95 -10.87
CA THR A 189 3.67 9.59 -10.37
C THR A 189 4.29 10.54 -11.41
N ASP A 190 5.05 11.52 -10.93
CA ASP A 190 5.92 12.34 -11.77
C ASP A 190 7.19 11.58 -12.14
N ARG A 191 7.54 11.56 -13.43
CA ARG A 191 8.71 10.85 -13.95
C ARG A 191 9.96 11.72 -14.07
N ASP A 192 9.83 13.06 -14.06
CA ASP A 192 10.89 13.91 -14.61
C ASP A 192 12.07 14.19 -13.67
N LYS A 193 13.25 13.74 -14.13
CA LYS A 193 14.59 14.09 -13.62
C LYS A 193 14.98 15.55 -13.90
N SER A 194 14.22 16.27 -14.72
CA SER A 194 14.58 17.58 -15.29
C SER A 194 13.81 18.77 -14.70
N LYS A 195 13.15 18.61 -13.54
CA LYS A 195 12.40 19.70 -12.87
C LYS A 195 13.21 21.00 -12.63
N GLY A 196 14.53 20.97 -12.77
CA GLY A 196 15.41 22.15 -12.69
C GLY A 196 15.95 22.71 -14.01
N LEU A 197 15.64 22.13 -15.19
CA LEU A 197 16.33 22.46 -16.45
C LEU A 197 15.47 23.14 -17.52
N SER A 198 14.15 23.09 -17.41
CA SER A 198 13.27 23.84 -18.31
C SER A 198 12.09 24.32 -17.48
N GLY A 199 11.89 25.64 -17.44
CA GLY A 199 10.85 26.32 -16.66
C GLY A 199 9.40 26.03 -17.11
N GLY A 200 9.10 24.78 -17.45
CA GLY A 200 7.77 24.28 -17.78
C GLY A 200 7.06 23.70 -16.55
N THR A 201 5.81 24.09 -16.38
CA THR A 201 4.88 23.71 -15.32
C THR A 201 4.47 22.23 -15.42
N GLY A 202 5.27 21.34 -14.83
CA GLY A 202 4.87 19.96 -14.49
C GLY A 202 5.67 18.87 -15.21
N GLY A 203 6.14 17.88 -14.44
CA GLY A 203 6.86 16.72 -14.99
C GLY A 203 5.92 15.74 -15.68
N ARG A 204 6.43 14.96 -16.63
CA ARG A 204 5.68 13.90 -17.32
C ARG A 204 5.06 12.94 -16.31
N LYS A 205 3.74 12.81 -16.33
CA LYS A 205 2.98 11.87 -15.50
C LYS A 205 3.06 10.46 -16.08
N VAL A 206 3.15 9.47 -15.20
CA VAL A 206 3.05 8.05 -15.55
C VAL A 206 1.94 7.42 -14.71
N ALA A 207 0.91 6.93 -15.39
CA ALA A 207 -0.16 6.15 -14.78
C ALA A 207 0.21 4.66 -14.78
N ARG A 208 -0.01 4.01 -13.64
CA ARG A 208 0.26 2.58 -13.42
C ARG A 208 -0.99 1.94 -12.85
N PHE A 209 -1.57 1.00 -13.59
CA PHE A 209 -2.80 0.33 -13.20
C PHE A 209 -2.46 -0.97 -12.47
N LEU A 210 -3.06 -1.16 -11.29
CA LEU A 210 -2.97 -2.42 -10.58
C LEU A 210 -3.99 -3.41 -11.17
N PRO A 211 -3.65 -4.71 -11.26
CA PRO A 211 -4.62 -5.74 -11.57
C PRO A 211 -5.80 -5.71 -10.60
N GLU A 212 -6.96 -6.20 -11.02
CA GLU A 212 -8.20 -6.14 -10.26
C GLU A 212 -8.06 -6.72 -8.84
N HIS A 213 -7.40 -7.88 -8.71
CA HIS A 213 -7.15 -8.53 -7.42
C HIS A 213 -6.37 -7.63 -6.45
N LEU A 214 -5.25 -7.09 -6.93
CA LEU A 214 -4.39 -6.21 -6.16
C LEU A 214 -5.05 -4.84 -5.88
N SER A 215 -5.91 -4.38 -6.79
CA SER A 215 -6.73 -3.18 -6.62
C SER A 215 -7.70 -3.34 -5.44
N ARG A 216 -8.37 -4.49 -5.30
CA ARG A 216 -9.22 -4.77 -4.13
C ARG A 216 -8.43 -4.74 -2.83
N MET A 217 -7.24 -5.37 -2.81
CA MET A 217 -6.36 -5.37 -1.64
C MET A 217 -5.94 -3.95 -1.25
N MET A 218 -5.57 -3.12 -2.23
CA MET A 218 -5.18 -1.73 -1.99
C MET A 218 -6.35 -0.87 -1.48
N VAL A 219 -7.55 -1.07 -2.04
CA VAL A 219 -8.77 -0.39 -1.56
C VAL A 219 -9.07 -0.78 -0.11
N ALA A 220 -9.02 -2.07 0.22
CA ALA A 220 -9.25 -2.54 1.58
C ALA A 220 -8.19 -2.02 2.58
N TYR A 221 -6.93 -1.94 2.14
CA TYR A 221 -5.86 -1.34 2.92
C TYR A 221 -6.15 0.14 3.25
N ILE A 222 -6.51 0.94 2.25
CA ILE A 222 -6.75 2.38 2.43
C ILE A 222 -8.06 2.63 3.20
N ALA A 223 -9.14 1.91 2.87
CA ALA A 223 -10.46 2.16 3.42
C ALA A 223 -10.65 1.59 4.84
N TRP A 224 -9.98 0.49 5.19
CA TRP A 224 -10.22 -0.21 6.47
C TRP A 224 -8.97 -0.32 7.35
N LEU A 225 -7.83 -0.77 6.81
CA LEU A 225 -6.62 -0.97 7.63
C LEU A 225 -5.99 0.35 8.10
N LEU A 226 -5.88 1.37 7.23
CA LEU A 226 -5.31 2.67 7.61
C LEU A 226 -6.12 3.38 8.71
N PRO A 227 -7.46 3.51 8.64
CA PRO A 227 -8.25 4.06 9.74
C PRO A 227 -8.12 3.24 11.02
N PHE A 228 -8.11 1.92 10.91
CA PHE A 228 -7.99 1.04 12.07
C PHE A 228 -6.64 1.19 12.78
N GLU A 229 -5.54 1.22 12.03
CA GLU A 229 -4.21 1.49 12.58
C GLU A 229 -4.15 2.84 13.31
N LYS A 230 -4.75 3.90 12.75
CA LYS A 230 -4.83 5.21 13.42
C LYS A 230 -5.52 5.11 14.78
N VAL A 231 -6.60 4.31 14.88
CA VAL A 231 -7.29 4.05 16.15
C VAL A 231 -6.38 3.29 17.12
N LEU A 232 -5.70 2.25 16.65
CA LEU A 232 -4.76 1.47 17.49
C LEU A 232 -3.63 2.32 18.05
N HIS A 233 -3.02 3.19 17.24
CA HIS A 233 -1.99 4.12 17.73
C HIS A 233 -2.51 5.11 18.77
N ARG A 234 -3.72 5.66 18.58
CA ARG A 234 -4.33 6.54 19.58
C ARG A 234 -4.57 5.81 20.90
N LEU A 235 -5.00 4.56 20.85
CA LEU A 235 -5.27 3.75 22.04
C LEU A 235 -4.00 3.28 22.74
N ALA A 236 -2.93 2.98 21.98
CA ALA A 236 -1.62 2.67 22.53
C ALA A 236 -0.92 3.90 23.14
N GLY A 237 -1.05 5.09 22.52
CA GLY A 237 -0.42 6.33 22.96
C GLY A 237 -1.10 7.00 24.17
N LYS A 238 -2.43 6.87 24.34
CA LYS A 238 -3.17 7.45 25.47
C LYS A 238 -2.77 6.92 26.85
N HIS A 239 -2.11 5.75 26.93
CA HIS A 239 -1.65 5.18 28.20
C HIS A 239 -0.22 5.55 28.58
N HIS A 240 0.59 6.15 27.69
CA HIS A 240 1.93 6.62 28.08
C HIS A 240 1.86 7.86 28.97
N ILE A 241 0.83 8.69 28.79
CA ILE A 241 0.63 9.93 29.58
C ILE A 241 0.11 9.64 30.99
N LEU A 242 -0.41 8.43 31.27
CA LEU A 242 -0.95 8.05 32.58
C LEU A 242 -0.01 7.16 33.41
N THR A 243 1.16 6.79 32.88
CA THR A 243 2.16 5.98 33.60
C THR A 243 3.39 6.76 34.05
N ASP A 244 3.55 8.02 33.64
CA ASP A 244 4.64 8.90 34.07
C ASP A 244 4.21 9.85 35.21
N SER A 245 3.26 9.41 36.03
CA SER A 245 2.81 10.13 37.22
C SER A 245 2.64 9.14 38.38
N ASN A 246 3.77 8.64 38.87
CA ASN A 246 3.99 8.19 40.25
C ASN A 246 5.48 7.95 40.48
#